data_AF-A0A7K8W1X5-F1
#
_entry.id   AF-A0A7K8W1X5-F1
#
_cell.length_a   1.000
_cell.length_b   1.000
_cell.length_c   1.000
_cell.angle_alpha   90.00
_cell.angle_beta   90.00
_cell.angle_gamma   90.00
#
_symmetry.space_group_name_H-M   'P 1'
#
loop_
_entity.id
_entity.type
_entity.pdbx_description
1 polymer ?
#
loop_
_entity_poly.entity_id
_entity_poly.type
_entity_poly.pdbx_seq_one_letter_code
_entity_poly.pdbx_strand_id
1 'polypeptide(L)'
;MRTLIILTFLAVLVMAATCYESHESMESHEHYYPFINRRRANDFIQADTRLGAITQERIRERTKAPHERQREMCEDYYPCELYAYRHGYAAAYKHYFGRRRTK
;
A
#
# COMPACT_ATOMS: atom_id res chain seq x y z
N MET A 1 47.37 -24.62 18.49
CA MET A 1 46.23 -23.89 19.10
C MET A 1 46.04 -22.49 18.51
N ARG A 2 47.05 -21.63 18.55
CA ARG A 2 46.93 -20.23 18.10
C ARG A 2 46.58 -20.05 16.61
N THR A 3 47.13 -20.90 15.75
CA THR A 3 46.82 -20.92 14.30
C THR A 3 45.39 -21.36 14.01
N LEU A 4 44.88 -22.36 14.73
CA LEU A 4 43.50 -22.82 14.62
C LEU A 4 42.52 -21.73 15.04
N ILE A 5 42.83 -21.00 16.12
CA ILE A 5 42.01 -19.87 16.60
C ILE A 5 41.96 -18.74 15.56
N ILE A 6 43.06 -18.46 14.86
CA ILE A 6 43.10 -17.44 13.81
C ILE A 6 42.25 -17.87 12.62
N LEU A 7 42.34 -19.13 12.21
CA LEU A 7 41.56 -19.67 11.09
C LEU A 7 40.06 -19.70 11.39
N THR A 8 39.66 -20.06 12.61
CA THR A 8 38.24 -20.05 13.00
C THR A 8 37.68 -18.63 13.04
N PHE A 9 38.46 -17.65 13.52
CA PHE A 9 38.06 -16.24 13.50
C PHE A 9 37.87 -15.71 12.08
N LEU A 10 38.79 -16.03 11.17
CA LEU A 10 38.68 -15.64 9.76
C LEU A 10 37.45 -16.26 9.10
N ALA A 11 37.16 -17.54 9.35
CA ALA A 11 35.97 -18.20 8.81
C ALA A 11 34.68 -17.53 9.30
N VAL A 12 34.59 -17.18 10.59
CA VAL A 12 33.42 -16.48 11.16
C VAL A 12 33.26 -15.09 10.54
N LEU A 13 34.35 -14.35 10.34
CA LEU A 13 34.32 -13.02 9.72
C LEU A 13 33.84 -13.08 8.26
N VAL A 14 34.31 -14.06 7.49
CA VAL A 14 33.86 -14.26 6.10
C VAL A 14 32.37 -14.58 6.06
N MET A 15 31.90 -15.52 6.91
CA MET A 15 30.47 -15.85 7.01
C MET A 15 29.62 -14.63 7.38
N ALA A 16 30.05 -13.83 8.36
CA ALA A 16 29.33 -12.63 8.76
C ALA A 16 29.26 -11.60 7.62
N ALA A 17 30.35 -11.41 6.86
CA ALA A 17 30.39 -10.47 5.75
C ALA A 17 29.56 -10.93 4.54
N THR A 18 29.48 -12.24 4.27
CA THR A 18 28.74 -12.77 3.12
C THR A 18 27.27 -13.05 3.40
N CYS A 19 26.90 -13.31 4.66
CA CYS A 19 25.52 -13.67 5.05
C CYS A 19 24.70 -12.48 5.57
N TYR A 20 25.28 -11.28 5.68
CA TYR A 20 24.57 -10.10 6.19
C TYR A 20 23.55 -9.52 5.19
N GLU A 21 23.68 -9.83 3.90
CA GLU A 21 22.89 -9.19 2.83
C GLU A 21 21.91 -10.14 2.12
N SER A 22 21.28 -11.06 2.86
CA SER A 22 20.15 -11.84 2.34
C SER A 22 18.86 -11.00 2.36
N HIS A 23 18.82 -9.93 1.58
CA HIS A 23 17.60 -9.13 1.37
C HIS A 23 16.48 -9.90 0.62
N GLU A 24 16.71 -11.16 0.26
CA GLU A 24 15.74 -12.03 -0.42
C GLU A 24 14.43 -12.22 0.35
N SER A 25 14.40 -12.03 1.68
CA SER A 25 13.15 -12.13 2.46
C SER A 25 12.35 -10.81 2.53
N MET A 26 12.86 -9.72 1.95
CA MET A 26 12.20 -8.40 1.95
C MET A 26 11.46 -8.14 0.63
N GLU A 27 10.94 -9.19 -0.01
CA GLU A 27 10.32 -9.13 -1.33
C GLU A 27 8.88 -8.56 -1.32
N SER A 28 8.23 -8.45 -0.17
CA SER A 28 6.93 -7.78 -0.08
C SER A 28 7.08 -6.32 0.36
N HIS A 29 7.26 -5.43 -0.62
CA HIS A 29 7.00 -3.99 -0.43
C HIS A 29 5.57 -3.68 0.07
N GLU A 30 4.70 -4.70 0.14
CA GLU A 30 3.37 -4.65 0.73
C GLU A 30 3.36 -4.67 2.27
N HIS A 31 4.50 -4.79 2.96
CA HIS A 31 4.55 -4.87 4.44
C HIS A 31 3.85 -3.68 5.14
N TYR A 32 3.88 -2.49 4.54
CA TYR A 32 3.24 -1.29 5.09
C TYR A 32 1.81 -1.07 4.59
N TYR A 33 1.45 -1.62 3.43
CA TYR A 33 0.15 -1.42 2.77
C TYR A 33 -0.36 -2.73 2.16
N PRO A 34 -0.75 -3.72 2.99
CA PRO A 34 -1.19 -5.04 2.52
C PRO A 34 -2.54 -5.01 1.80
N PHE A 35 -3.27 -3.88 1.88
CA PHE A 35 -4.58 -3.73 1.26
C PHE A 35 -4.51 -2.72 0.13
N ILE A 36 -4.82 -3.18 -1.07
CA ILE A 36 -5.05 -2.32 -2.24
C ILE A 36 -6.40 -1.61 -2.10
N ASN A 37 -6.50 -0.39 -2.63
CA ASN A 37 -7.75 0.36 -2.62
C ASN A 37 -8.86 -0.41 -3.35
N ARG A 38 -10.12 -0.13 -2.98
CA ARG A 38 -11.27 -0.89 -3.50
C ARG A 38 -11.42 -0.78 -5.02
N ARG A 39 -10.98 0.34 -5.61
CA ARG A 39 -11.01 0.57 -7.05
C ARG A 39 -10.01 -0.34 -7.78
N ARG A 40 -8.74 -0.38 -7.35
CA ARG A 40 -7.72 -1.27 -7.92
C ARG A 40 -8.06 -2.74 -7.68
N ALA A 41 -8.61 -3.09 -6.51
CA ALA A 41 -9.03 -4.47 -6.23
C ALA A 41 -10.06 -4.99 -7.24
N ASN A 42 -11.00 -4.13 -7.64
CA ASN A 42 -12.06 -4.50 -8.57
C ASN A 42 -11.53 -4.78 -9.97
N ASP A 43 -10.45 -4.10 -10.38
CA ASP A 43 -9.78 -4.32 -11.66
C ASP A 43 -9.17 -5.74 -11.76
N PHE A 44 -8.69 -6.31 -10.65
CA PHE A 44 -8.12 -7.67 -10.62
C PHE A 44 -9.18 -8.78 -10.67
N ILE A 45 -10.35 -8.58 -10.04
CA ILE A 45 -11.37 -9.63 -9.91
C ILE A 45 -12.16 -9.84 -11.22
N GLN A 46 -12.32 -8.81 -12.05
CA GLN A 46 -13.24 -8.84 -13.20
C GLN A 46 -12.58 -9.13 -14.57
N ALA A 47 -11.39 -9.75 -14.59
CA ALA A 47 -10.61 -9.93 -15.82
C ALA A 47 -11.38 -10.68 -16.95
N ASP A 48 -12.20 -11.69 -16.60
CA ASP A 48 -12.84 -12.58 -17.58
C ASP A 48 -14.18 -12.06 -18.17
N THR A 49 -14.87 -11.12 -17.53
CA THR A 49 -16.21 -10.64 -17.96
C THR A 49 -16.21 -9.17 -18.40
N ARG A 50 -15.13 -8.79 -19.09
CA ARG A 50 -14.71 -7.40 -19.36
C ARG A 50 -15.83 -6.44 -19.77
N LEU A 51 -16.71 -6.79 -20.72
CA LEU A 51 -17.68 -5.81 -21.25
C LEU A 51 -18.88 -5.56 -20.30
N GLY A 52 -19.41 -6.61 -19.67
CA GLY A 52 -20.50 -6.49 -18.69
C GLY A 52 -20.02 -5.85 -17.38
N ALA A 53 -18.84 -6.26 -16.93
CA ALA A 53 -18.08 -5.67 -15.83
C ALA A 53 -17.91 -4.14 -16.00
N ILE A 54 -17.36 -3.71 -17.14
CA ILE A 54 -17.11 -2.29 -17.43
C ILE A 54 -18.41 -1.48 -17.43
N THR A 55 -19.49 -2.02 -18.00
CA THR A 55 -20.77 -1.29 -18.05
C THR A 55 -21.41 -1.18 -16.67
N GLN A 56 -21.39 -2.24 -15.86
CA GLN A 56 -21.86 -2.20 -14.47
C GLN A 56 -21.03 -1.25 -13.60
N GLU A 57 -19.71 -1.26 -13.73
CA GLU A 57 -18.84 -0.37 -12.96
C GLU A 57 -19.05 1.10 -13.36
N ARG A 58 -19.26 1.41 -14.65
CA ARG A 58 -19.64 2.78 -15.07
C ARG A 58 -20.97 3.23 -14.48
N ILE A 59 -21.96 2.35 -14.43
CA ILE A 59 -23.26 2.65 -13.82
C ILE A 59 -23.06 2.94 -12.34
N ARG A 60 -22.32 2.07 -11.63
CA ARG A 60 -21.98 2.25 -10.22
C ARG A 60 -21.22 3.54 -9.95
N GLU A 61 -20.23 3.90 -10.76
CA GLU A 61 -19.48 5.16 -10.64
C GLU A 61 -20.38 6.40 -10.79
N ARG A 62 -21.44 6.30 -11.60
CA ARG A 62 -22.44 7.39 -11.77
C ARG A 62 -23.39 7.51 -10.58
N THR A 63 -23.84 6.40 -10.02
CA THR A 63 -24.74 6.37 -8.85
C THR A 63 -24.00 6.40 -7.51
N LYS A 64 -22.66 6.41 -7.52
CA LYS A 64 -21.82 6.43 -6.33
C LYS A 64 -22.18 7.57 -5.39
N ALA A 65 -22.34 7.26 -4.12
CA ALA A 65 -22.73 8.23 -3.11
C ALA A 65 -21.61 9.27 -2.89
N PRO A 66 -21.94 10.53 -2.56
CA PRO A 66 -20.92 11.57 -2.34
C PRO A 66 -19.88 11.20 -1.28
N HIS A 67 -20.30 10.55 -0.19
CA HIS A 67 -19.40 10.13 0.89
C HIS A 67 -18.44 9.01 0.44
N GLU A 68 -18.90 8.10 -0.42
CA GLU A 68 -18.05 7.03 -1.00
C GLU A 68 -17.00 7.65 -1.92
N ARG A 69 -17.39 8.62 -2.75
CA ARG A 69 -16.44 9.36 -3.60
C ARG A 69 -15.41 10.15 -2.78
N GLN A 70 -15.82 10.78 -1.68
CA GLN A 70 -14.90 11.48 -0.77
C GLN A 70 -13.90 10.54 -0.11
N ARG A 71 -14.37 9.35 0.30
CA ARG A 71 -13.52 8.30 0.84
C ARG A 71 -12.49 7.84 -0.19
N GLU A 72 -12.92 7.53 -1.40
CA GLU A 72 -12.01 7.13 -2.49
C GLU A 72 -10.96 8.19 -2.79
N MET A 73 -11.34 9.48 -2.84
CA MET A 73 -10.35 10.57 -2.99
C MET A 73 -9.32 10.61 -1.86
N CYS A 74 -9.71 10.23 -0.65
CA CYS A 74 -8.82 10.19 0.50
C CYS A 74 -7.90 8.96 0.46
N GLU A 75 -8.40 7.80 0.03
CA GLU A 75 -7.62 6.58 -0.23
C GLU A 75 -6.60 6.80 -1.36
N ASP A 76 -6.95 7.59 -2.40
CA ASP A 76 -6.04 7.91 -3.50
C ASP A 76 -4.96 8.95 -3.12
N TYR A 77 -5.08 9.63 -1.97
CA TYR A 77 -4.12 10.62 -1.49
C TYR A 77 -3.50 10.18 -0.17
N TYR A 78 -2.30 9.61 -0.27
CA TYR A 78 -1.57 8.99 0.84
C TYR A 78 -1.57 9.77 2.18
N PRO A 79 -1.34 11.10 2.23
CA PRO A 79 -1.43 11.85 3.49
C PRO A 79 -2.84 11.86 4.10
N CYS A 80 -3.89 11.86 3.29
CA CYS A 80 -5.27 11.76 3.74
C CYS A 80 -5.58 10.37 4.26
N GLU A 81 -5.17 9.33 3.53
CA GLU A 81 -5.34 7.94 3.95
C GLU A 81 -4.69 7.69 5.32
N LEU A 82 -3.42 8.08 5.50
CA LEU A 82 -2.70 7.94 6.76
C LEU A 82 -3.39 8.66 7.93
N TYR A 83 -3.94 9.85 7.67
CA TYR A 83 -4.68 10.61 8.67
C TYR A 83 -6.05 9.98 8.97
N ALA A 84 -6.71 9.41 7.95
CA ALA A 84 -8.00 8.74 8.06
C ALA A 84 -7.92 7.50 8.95
N TYR A 85 -6.79 6.78 8.97
CA TYR A 85 -6.57 5.67 9.89
C TYR A 85 -6.71 6.06 11.37
N ARG A 86 -6.38 7.30 11.74
CA ARG A 86 -6.44 7.78 13.12
C ARG A 86 -7.71 8.59 13.44
N HIS A 87 -8.19 9.37 12.47
CA HIS A 87 -9.26 10.35 12.69
C HIS A 87 -10.55 10.08 11.91
N GLY A 88 -10.56 9.04 11.06
CA GLY A 88 -11.66 8.71 10.18
C GLY A 88 -11.70 9.54 8.88
N TYR A 89 -12.34 8.96 7.86
CA TYR A 89 -12.38 9.53 6.51
C TYR A 89 -13.03 10.90 6.42
N ALA A 90 -14.12 11.13 7.16
CA ALA A 90 -14.82 12.43 7.11
C ALA A 90 -13.93 13.58 7.63
N ALA A 91 -13.21 13.36 8.72
CA ALA A 91 -12.29 14.33 9.29
C ALA A 91 -11.06 14.53 8.39
N ALA A 92 -10.49 13.44 7.88
CA ALA A 92 -9.36 13.46 6.95
C ALA A 92 -9.69 14.22 5.66
N TYR A 93 -10.83 13.90 5.04
CA TYR A 93 -11.27 14.58 3.84
C TYR A 93 -11.44 16.08 4.07
N LYS A 94 -12.06 16.48 5.19
CA LYS A 94 -12.20 17.89 5.55
C LYS A 94 -10.85 18.56 5.78
N HIS A 95 -9.89 17.88 6.41
CA HIS A 95 -8.57 18.40 6.70
C HIS A 95 -7.78 18.74 5.41
N TYR A 96 -7.77 17.82 4.43
CA TYR A 96 -6.98 17.96 3.21
C TYR A 96 -7.73 18.64 2.05
N PHE A 97 -9.02 18.34 1.89
CA PHE A 97 -9.83 18.81 0.75
C PHE A 97 -10.90 19.84 1.14
N GLY A 98 -11.21 19.99 2.43
CA GLY A 98 -12.24 20.93 2.90
C GLY A 98 -11.87 22.41 2.77
N ARG A 99 -10.60 22.75 2.51
CA ARG A 99 -10.12 24.14 2.41
C ARG A 99 -10.35 24.82 1.04
N ARG A 100 -11.05 24.18 0.09
CA ARG A 100 -11.43 24.78 -1.20
C ARG A 100 -12.93 24.77 -1.44
N ARG A 101 -13.66 25.63 -0.70
CA ARG A 101 -14.96 26.17 -1.12
C ARG A 101 -15.04 27.67 -0.78
N THR A 102 -14.10 28.44 -1.31
CA THR A 102 -14.29 29.88 -1.51
C THR A 102 -14.25 30.12 -3.01
N LYS A 103 -15.42 30.07 -3.63
CA LYS A 103 -15.69 30.74 -4.89
C LYS A 103 -17.10 31.28 -4.82
#